data_AF-A0A1Q7P1S6-F1
#
_entry.id   AF-A0A1Q7P1S6-F1
#
_cell.length_a   1.000
_cell.length_b   1.000
_cell.length_c   1.000
_cell.angle_alpha   90.00
_cell.angle_beta   90.00
_cell.angle_gamma   90.00
#
_symmetry.space_group_name_H-M   'P 1'
#
loop_
_entity.id
_entity.type
_entity.pdbx_description
1 polymer ?
#
loop_
_entity_poly.entity_id
_entity_poly.type
_entity_poly.pdbx_seq_one_letter_code
_entity_poly.pdbx_strand_id
1 'polypeptide(L)'
;MRYALVLIISLFIISTLFVPTLGQVSSPSPPTAAPITVNTDKPSYLLGDTIVISGSVKSPVQNTQLSIQIFDPNNNLVHVDQIDVSKDGKYTDTIKAVGVYWKINGSYTVKVQYALPGVTAQTTFTFQSSVPLVSNVFEVKDPNSQQTFGVNYTITGGTVKNISIDVQSISLIVSVNSTSDGTITLQIPRALVDAKTNSGQDDAFIILIDGAEVKPQSESSNSDYRNLTIQFYQGDQDIEIIGTQIVPEFGPIAALVLAIAIISIIAVSAKTGLRFMPKY
;
A
#
# COMPACT_ATOMS: atom_id res chain seq x y z
N MET A 1 112.10 40.93 -33.81
CA MET A 1 111.20 42.09 -33.71
C MET A 1 109.95 41.66 -32.96
N ARG A 2 109.54 42.46 -31.99
CA ARG A 2 108.41 42.23 -31.07
C ARG A 2 107.09 42.47 -31.80
N TYR A 3 106.10 41.58 -31.65
CA TYR A 3 104.68 41.94 -31.76
C TYR A 3 103.85 41.24 -30.70
N ALA A 4 102.91 42.02 -30.16
CA ALA A 4 102.24 41.86 -28.89
C ALA A 4 100.98 40.99 -28.97
N LEU A 5 100.68 40.33 -27.86
CA LEU A 5 99.47 39.57 -27.61
C LEU A 5 98.35 40.54 -27.22
N VAL A 6 97.24 40.58 -27.97
CA VAL A 6 95.99 41.21 -27.54
C VAL A 6 94.92 40.11 -27.51
N LEU A 7 94.56 39.69 -26.29
CA LEU A 7 93.46 38.77 -26.02
C LEU A 7 92.15 39.57 -25.99
N ILE A 8 91.29 39.38 -27.00
CA ILE A 8 89.89 39.79 -26.95
C ILE A 8 89.08 38.59 -26.45
N ILE A 9 88.55 38.69 -25.24
CA ILE A 9 87.60 37.73 -24.68
C ILE A 9 86.20 38.10 -25.23
N SER A 10 85.70 37.32 -26.18
CA SER A 10 84.29 37.38 -26.60
C SER A 10 83.45 36.54 -25.65
N LEU A 11 82.57 37.22 -24.89
CA LEU A 11 81.63 36.62 -23.96
C LEU A 11 80.41 36.08 -24.75
N PHE A 12 80.30 34.76 -24.91
CA PHE A 12 79.10 34.10 -25.43
C PHE A 12 78.10 33.89 -24.27
N ILE A 13 77.01 34.66 -24.25
CA ILE A 13 75.89 34.42 -23.34
C ILE A 13 75.03 33.30 -23.95
N ILE A 14 75.10 32.10 -23.37
CA ILE A 14 74.17 31.01 -23.70
C ILE A 14 72.89 31.26 -22.91
N SER A 15 71.86 31.77 -23.57
CA SER A 15 70.51 31.82 -23.02
C SER A 15 69.88 30.43 -23.11
N THR A 16 69.59 29.82 -21.96
CA THR A 16 68.87 28.55 -21.88
C THR A 16 67.38 28.82 -21.98
N LEU A 17 66.77 28.46 -23.11
CA LEU A 17 65.31 28.42 -23.23
C LEU A 17 64.79 27.24 -22.41
N PHE A 18 64.13 27.57 -21.29
CA PHE A 18 63.38 26.62 -20.48
C PHE A 18 62.11 26.25 -21.25
N VAL A 19 62.05 25.04 -21.82
CA VAL A 19 60.81 24.51 -22.40
C VAL A 19 60.05 23.83 -21.26
N PRO A 20 58.92 24.36 -20.78
CA PRO A 20 58.13 23.65 -19.78
C PRO A 20 57.56 22.39 -20.43
N THR A 21 58.04 21.22 -19.99
CA THR A 21 57.38 19.95 -20.26
C THR A 21 56.01 19.98 -19.59
N LEU A 22 54.96 20.16 -20.40
CA LEU A 22 53.60 19.92 -19.95
C LEU A 22 53.53 18.45 -19.51
N GLY A 23 53.41 18.22 -18.21
CA GLY A 23 53.15 16.90 -17.67
C GLY A 23 51.93 16.32 -18.36
N GLN A 24 52.07 15.13 -18.94
CA GLN A 24 50.97 14.39 -19.54
C GLN A 24 49.97 14.12 -18.41
N VAL A 25 48.88 14.90 -18.39
CA VAL A 25 47.76 14.68 -17.49
C VAL A 25 47.19 13.32 -17.87
N SER A 26 47.39 12.30 -17.05
CA SER A 26 46.73 11.01 -17.22
C SER A 26 45.23 11.28 -17.22
N SER A 27 44.58 11.11 -18.37
CA SER A 27 43.12 11.12 -18.44
C SER A 27 42.60 10.08 -17.43
N PRO A 28 41.60 10.40 -16.60
CA PRO A 28 41.02 9.41 -15.72
C PRO A 28 40.55 8.23 -16.57
N SER A 29 41.07 7.04 -16.28
CA SER A 29 40.59 5.81 -16.92
C SER A 29 39.07 5.75 -16.76
N PRO A 30 38.31 5.35 -17.81
CA PRO A 30 36.89 5.12 -17.68
C PRO A 30 36.63 4.19 -16.48
N PRO A 31 35.57 4.42 -15.68
CA PRO A 31 35.27 3.55 -14.55
C PRO A 31 35.15 2.11 -15.04
N THR A 32 36.01 1.23 -14.51
CA THR A 32 35.97 -0.20 -14.82
C THR A 32 34.61 -0.75 -14.39
N ALA A 33 33.85 -1.29 -15.34
CA ALA A 33 32.56 -1.92 -15.05
C ALA A 33 32.72 -3.01 -13.98
N ALA A 34 31.80 -3.01 -13.00
CA ALA A 34 31.82 -3.94 -11.88
C ALA A 34 31.83 -5.40 -12.38
N PRO A 35 32.61 -6.30 -11.75
CA PRO A 35 32.74 -7.68 -12.20
C PRO A 35 31.46 -8.51 -11.97
N ILE A 36 30.63 -8.09 -11.01
CA ILE A 36 29.31 -8.63 -10.71
C ILE A 36 28.41 -7.48 -10.24
N THR A 37 27.12 -7.55 -10.58
CA THR A 37 26.08 -6.60 -10.13
C THR A 37 24.94 -7.36 -9.48
N VAL A 38 24.18 -6.71 -8.60
CA VAL A 38 22.93 -7.24 -8.02
C VAL A 38 21.95 -6.10 -7.76
N ASN A 39 20.69 -6.31 -8.09
CA ASN A 39 19.58 -5.39 -7.89
C ASN A 39 18.31 -6.16 -7.51
N THR A 40 17.34 -5.44 -6.95
CA THR A 40 15.98 -5.92 -6.70
C THR A 40 14.99 -5.14 -7.58
N ASP A 41 13.83 -5.70 -7.89
CA ASP A 41 12.81 -5.06 -8.72
C ASP A 41 12.14 -3.84 -8.05
N LYS A 42 12.11 -3.80 -6.72
CA LYS A 42 11.53 -2.71 -5.91
C LYS A 42 12.50 -2.28 -4.80
N PRO A 43 12.40 -1.03 -4.32
CA PRO A 43 13.16 -0.56 -3.16
C PRO A 43 12.57 -1.02 -1.82
N SER A 44 11.33 -1.50 -1.79
CA SER A 44 10.61 -1.90 -0.57
C SER A 44 9.64 -3.05 -0.80
N TYR A 45 9.47 -3.88 0.23
CA TYR A 45 8.59 -5.06 0.25
C TYR A 45 7.87 -5.22 1.58
N LEU A 46 6.68 -5.82 1.52
CA LEU A 46 5.89 -6.26 2.67
C LEU A 46 6.00 -7.78 2.86
N LEU A 47 5.63 -8.27 4.05
CA LEU A 47 5.46 -9.69 4.30
C LEU A 47 4.51 -10.31 3.26
N GLY A 48 4.95 -11.39 2.61
CA GLY A 48 4.19 -12.06 1.56
C GLY A 48 4.54 -11.63 0.13
N ASP A 49 5.20 -10.49 -0.04
CA ASP A 49 5.62 -10.01 -1.35
C ASP A 49 6.62 -10.96 -2.01
N THR A 50 6.69 -10.86 -3.33
CA THR A 50 7.69 -11.55 -4.15
C THR A 50 8.81 -10.58 -4.50
N ILE A 51 10.04 -10.95 -4.14
CA ILE A 51 11.27 -10.21 -4.40
C ILE A 51 11.93 -10.82 -5.62
N VAL A 52 12.15 -10.02 -6.68
CA VAL A 52 12.90 -10.45 -7.85
C VAL A 52 14.32 -9.91 -7.75
N ILE A 53 15.28 -10.80 -7.61
CA ILE A 53 16.71 -10.48 -7.56
C ILE A 53 17.29 -10.70 -8.95
N SER A 54 18.04 -9.74 -9.47
CA SER A 54 18.67 -9.86 -10.78
C SER A 54 20.04 -9.20 -10.83
N GLY A 55 20.86 -9.63 -11.77
CA GLY A 55 22.18 -9.04 -11.96
C GLY A 55 22.94 -9.66 -13.12
N SER A 56 24.22 -9.33 -13.18
CA SER A 56 25.12 -9.82 -14.21
C SER A 56 26.51 -10.14 -13.66
N VAL A 57 27.19 -11.08 -14.30
CA VAL A 57 28.58 -11.47 -14.07
C VAL A 57 29.34 -11.25 -15.39
N LYS A 58 30.43 -10.51 -15.35
CA LYS A 58 31.19 -10.14 -16.55
C LYS A 58 31.88 -11.32 -17.24
N SER A 59 32.34 -12.29 -16.45
CA SER A 59 33.08 -13.46 -16.91
C SER A 59 32.49 -14.74 -16.30
N PRO A 60 31.37 -15.26 -16.83
CA PRO A 60 30.74 -16.47 -16.31
C PRO A 60 31.63 -17.71 -16.54
N VAL A 61 31.67 -18.59 -15.54
CA VAL A 61 32.40 -19.86 -15.55
C VAL A 61 31.39 -21.01 -15.65
N GLN A 62 31.61 -21.95 -16.57
CA GLN A 62 30.70 -23.09 -16.72
C GLN A 62 30.67 -23.95 -15.44
N ASN A 63 29.50 -24.52 -15.15
CA ASN A 63 29.26 -25.37 -13.98
C ASN A 63 29.59 -24.71 -12.63
N THR A 64 29.50 -23.38 -12.56
CA THR A 64 29.67 -22.61 -11.33
C THR A 64 28.37 -21.91 -10.98
N GLN A 65 27.87 -22.16 -9.78
CA GLN A 65 26.66 -21.54 -9.25
C GLN A 65 26.97 -20.21 -8.55
N LEU A 66 26.01 -19.30 -8.60
CA LEU A 66 25.98 -18.05 -7.85
C LEU A 66 25.21 -18.27 -6.56
N SER A 67 25.83 -17.91 -5.43
CA SER A 67 25.18 -17.91 -4.12
C SER A 67 24.47 -16.59 -3.89
N ILE A 68 23.22 -16.64 -3.45
CA ILE A 68 22.42 -15.50 -2.99
C ILE A 68 22.21 -15.68 -1.48
N GLN A 69 22.48 -14.63 -0.71
CA GLN A 69 22.21 -14.58 0.72
C GLN A 69 21.45 -13.31 1.06
N ILE A 70 20.40 -13.42 1.86
CA ILE A 70 19.64 -12.28 2.38
C ILE A 70 19.86 -12.19 3.88
N PHE A 71 20.26 -11.02 4.36
CA PHE A 71 20.47 -10.72 5.77
C PHE A 71 19.46 -9.70 6.27
N ASP A 72 18.99 -9.88 7.51
CA ASP A 72 18.14 -8.93 8.22
C ASP A 72 18.95 -7.69 8.69
N PRO A 73 18.30 -6.65 9.27
CA PRO A 73 18.99 -5.45 9.76
C PRO A 73 19.99 -5.72 10.90
N ASN A 74 19.88 -6.86 11.58
CA ASN A 74 20.78 -7.31 12.63
C ASN A 74 21.89 -8.23 12.08
N ASN A 75 22.01 -8.34 10.76
CA ASN A 75 22.97 -9.19 10.06
C ASN A 75 22.80 -10.71 10.30
N ASN A 76 21.58 -11.16 10.65
CA ASN A 76 21.26 -12.58 10.67
C ASN A 76 20.83 -13.06 9.29
N LEU A 77 21.20 -14.29 8.93
CA LEU A 77 20.80 -14.90 7.67
C LEU A 77 19.30 -15.21 7.67
N VAL A 78 18.58 -14.67 6.69
CA VAL A 78 17.13 -14.85 6.47
C VAL A 78 16.86 -15.87 5.39
N HIS A 79 17.67 -15.83 4.32
CA HIS A 79 17.50 -16.69 3.17
C HIS A 79 18.86 -16.99 2.51
N VAL A 80 18.98 -18.16 1.91
CA VAL A 80 20.13 -18.54 1.10
C VAL A 80 19.65 -19.40 -0.07
N ASP A 81 20.17 -19.13 -1.26
CA ASP A 81 19.92 -19.95 -2.45
C ASP A 81 21.15 -20.01 -3.36
N GLN A 82 21.16 -20.96 -4.29
CA GLN A 82 22.18 -21.15 -5.30
C GLN A 82 21.56 -21.33 -6.67
N ILE A 83 21.96 -20.48 -7.62
CA ILE A 83 21.42 -20.47 -8.99
C ILE A 83 22.51 -20.58 -10.04
N ASP A 84 22.16 -21.11 -11.21
CA ASP A 84 23.03 -21.09 -12.36
C ASP A 84 23.06 -19.71 -13.02
N VAL A 85 24.24 -19.30 -13.51
CA VAL A 85 24.39 -18.08 -14.31
C VAL A 85 24.29 -18.45 -15.79
N SER A 86 23.51 -17.67 -16.54
CA SER A 86 23.34 -17.90 -17.98
C SER A 86 24.64 -17.68 -18.75
N LYS A 87 24.71 -18.18 -19.98
CA LYS A 87 25.90 -18.03 -20.84
C LYS A 87 26.22 -16.57 -21.21
N ASP A 88 25.21 -15.70 -21.23
CA ASP A 88 25.38 -14.25 -21.41
C ASP A 88 25.70 -13.52 -20.09
N GLY A 89 25.94 -14.26 -19.01
CA GLY A 89 26.37 -13.73 -17.72
C GLY A 89 25.25 -13.16 -16.86
N LYS A 90 23.98 -13.30 -17.26
CA LYS A 90 22.84 -12.80 -16.49
C LYS A 90 22.33 -13.85 -15.51
N TYR A 91 21.65 -13.38 -14.48
CA TYR A 91 20.94 -14.25 -13.55
C TYR A 91 19.72 -13.55 -12.99
N THR A 92 18.73 -14.33 -12.60
CA THR A 92 17.50 -13.86 -11.96
C THR A 92 16.97 -14.94 -11.05
N ASP A 93 16.45 -14.53 -9.90
CA ASP A 93 15.79 -15.41 -8.95
C ASP A 93 14.58 -14.71 -8.30
N THR A 94 13.63 -15.51 -7.81
CA THR A 94 12.35 -15.04 -7.27
C THR A 94 12.12 -15.63 -5.89
N ILE A 95 12.13 -14.77 -4.87
CA ILE A 95 12.02 -15.17 -3.47
C ILE A 95 10.75 -14.59 -2.87
N LYS A 96 9.93 -15.43 -2.23
CA LYS A 96 8.76 -14.96 -1.49
C LYS A 96 9.14 -14.60 -0.06
N ALA A 97 8.82 -13.39 0.39
CA ALA A 97 9.12 -12.89 1.72
C ALA A 97 8.18 -13.48 2.79
N VAL A 98 8.27 -14.80 3.01
CA VAL A 98 7.44 -15.57 3.94
C VAL A 98 8.29 -16.47 4.83
N GLY A 99 7.77 -16.81 6.00
CA GLY A 99 8.42 -17.73 6.94
C GLY A 99 9.00 -17.03 8.18
N VAL A 100 9.52 -17.84 9.10
CA VAL A 100 9.85 -17.42 10.47
C VAL A 100 11.04 -16.46 10.58
N TYR A 101 11.78 -16.21 9.50
CA TYR A 101 12.93 -15.31 9.48
C TYR A 101 12.59 -13.90 8.94
N TRP A 102 11.41 -13.72 8.32
CA TRP A 102 10.93 -12.43 7.82
C TRP A 102 10.12 -11.68 8.88
N LYS A 103 10.81 -11.16 9.91
CA LYS A 103 10.17 -10.59 11.11
C LYS A 103 10.52 -9.13 11.41
N ILE A 104 11.72 -8.70 11.07
CA ILE A 104 12.27 -7.44 11.56
C ILE A 104 12.00 -6.37 10.51
N ASN A 105 11.41 -5.24 10.91
CA ASN A 105 11.28 -4.10 10.01
C ASN A 105 12.64 -3.44 9.81
N GLY A 106 12.99 -3.08 8.57
CA GLY A 106 14.20 -2.31 8.30
C GLY A 106 14.88 -2.62 6.98
N SER A 107 16.16 -2.27 6.89
CA SER A 107 16.97 -2.48 5.69
C SER A 107 17.57 -3.89 5.65
N TYR A 108 17.15 -4.68 4.67
CA TYR A 108 17.69 -6.01 4.39
C TYR A 108 18.82 -5.90 3.37
N THR A 109 19.80 -6.80 3.46
CA THR A 109 20.94 -6.83 2.54
C THR A 109 20.90 -8.11 1.71
N VAL A 110 20.85 -7.96 0.38
CA VAL A 110 21.10 -9.06 -0.56
C VAL A 110 22.59 -9.05 -0.86
N LYS A 111 23.26 -10.19 -0.63
CA LYS A 111 24.65 -10.41 -0.99
C LYS A 111 24.73 -11.55 -2.00
N VAL A 112 25.44 -11.32 -3.09
CA VAL A 112 25.73 -12.36 -4.09
C VAL A 112 27.22 -12.66 -4.11
N GLN A 113 27.54 -13.94 -4.35
CA GLN A 113 28.92 -14.40 -4.52
C GLN A 113 29.01 -15.40 -5.67
N TYR A 114 30.00 -15.21 -6.54
CA TYR A 114 30.22 -16.08 -7.69
C TYR A 114 31.70 -16.49 -7.79
N ALA A 115 31.96 -17.80 -7.87
CA ALA A 115 33.28 -18.45 -7.83
C ALA A 115 34.08 -18.27 -6.50
N LEU A 116 35.23 -18.97 -6.35
CA LEU A 116 36.13 -18.88 -5.19
C LEU A 116 37.60 -18.71 -5.65
N PRO A 117 38.39 -17.73 -5.11
CA PRO A 117 38.01 -16.64 -4.21
C PRO A 117 37.31 -15.54 -5.03
N GLY A 118 36.01 -15.69 -5.26
CA GLY A 118 35.34 -15.03 -6.37
C GLY A 118 34.84 -13.63 -6.07
N VAL A 119 33.94 -13.18 -6.93
CA VAL A 119 33.45 -11.80 -6.95
C VAL A 119 32.14 -11.69 -6.16
N THR A 120 31.97 -10.57 -5.46
CA THR A 120 30.76 -10.30 -4.66
C THR A 120 30.16 -8.95 -5.01
N ALA A 121 28.83 -8.87 -4.93
CA ALA A 121 28.10 -7.60 -4.93
C ALA A 121 27.03 -7.64 -3.84
N GLN A 122 26.53 -6.47 -3.47
CA GLN A 122 25.43 -6.35 -2.53
C GLN A 122 24.49 -5.21 -2.93
N THR A 123 23.23 -5.36 -2.56
CA THR A 123 22.22 -4.31 -2.64
C THR A 123 21.33 -4.40 -1.40
N THR A 124 20.52 -3.37 -1.17
CA THR A 124 19.62 -3.30 -0.01
C THR A 124 18.20 -2.97 -0.44
N PHE A 125 17.23 -3.46 0.32
CA PHE A 125 15.83 -3.08 0.20
C PHE A 125 15.21 -2.90 1.59
N THR A 126 14.12 -2.15 1.68
CA THR A 126 13.36 -1.98 2.93
C THR A 126 12.30 -3.08 3.06
N PHE A 127 12.20 -3.71 4.22
CA PHE A 127 11.18 -4.71 4.51
C PHE A 127 10.29 -4.28 5.68
N GLN A 128 9.00 -4.58 5.60
CA GLN A 128 8.07 -4.47 6.71
C GLN A 128 7.35 -5.80 6.93
N SER A 129 7.40 -6.33 8.15
CA SER A 129 6.79 -7.60 8.55
C SER A 129 5.28 -7.53 8.77
N SER A 130 4.68 -6.35 8.62
CA SER A 130 3.24 -6.13 8.71
C SER A 130 2.79 -5.12 7.66
N VAL A 131 1.63 -5.36 7.05
CA VAL A 131 0.92 -4.31 6.31
C VAL A 131 0.49 -3.23 7.32
N PRO A 132 0.77 -1.95 7.09
CA PRO A 132 0.36 -0.87 7.98
C PRO A 132 -1.15 -0.94 8.23
N LEU A 133 -1.53 -1.08 9.49
CA LEU A 133 -2.92 -1.02 9.93
C LEU A 133 -3.24 0.41 10.34
N VAL A 134 -4.21 1.02 9.68
CA VAL A 134 -4.73 2.34 10.04
C VAL A 134 -6.07 2.16 10.72
N SER A 135 -6.23 2.71 11.92
CA SER A 135 -7.50 2.76 12.64
C SER A 135 -7.95 4.20 12.78
N ASN A 136 -9.19 4.50 12.39
CA ASN A 136 -9.75 5.84 12.55
C ASN A 136 -11.28 5.78 12.63
N VAL A 137 -11.91 6.92 12.85
CA VAL A 137 -13.36 7.12 12.75
C VAL A 137 -13.66 8.05 11.58
N PHE A 138 -14.67 7.70 10.78
CA PHE A 138 -15.23 8.59 9.77
C PHE A 138 -16.59 9.09 10.24
N GLU A 139 -16.80 10.40 10.20
CA GLU A 139 -18.10 11.00 10.53
C GLU A 139 -19.01 10.99 9.31
N VAL A 140 -20.02 10.12 9.33
CA VAL A 140 -21.00 9.96 8.26
C VAL A 140 -22.24 10.77 8.61
N LYS A 141 -22.61 11.69 7.75
CA LYS A 141 -23.83 12.49 7.91
C LYS A 141 -24.98 11.85 7.13
N ASP A 142 -26.09 11.56 7.82
CA ASP A 142 -27.32 11.14 7.17
C ASP A 142 -27.94 12.34 6.41
N PRO A 143 -28.12 12.24 5.08
CA PRO A 143 -28.71 13.32 4.30
C PRO A 143 -30.16 13.63 4.69
N ASN A 144 -30.92 12.67 5.22
CA ASN A 144 -32.33 12.86 5.56
C ASN A 144 -32.49 13.47 6.96
N SER A 145 -31.94 12.84 8.00
CA SER A 145 -32.09 13.33 9.38
C SER A 145 -31.10 14.44 9.77
N GLN A 146 -30.05 14.66 8.97
CA GLN A 146 -28.91 15.52 9.30
C GLN A 146 -28.09 15.07 10.52
N GLN A 147 -28.40 13.90 11.10
CA GLN A 147 -27.64 13.31 12.19
C GLN A 147 -26.27 12.83 11.70
N THR A 148 -25.25 13.00 12.53
CA THR A 148 -23.90 12.50 12.28
C THR A 148 -23.65 11.23 13.09
N PHE A 149 -23.07 10.23 12.44
CA PHE A 149 -22.71 8.95 13.01
C PHE A 149 -21.21 8.69 12.81
N GLY A 150 -20.51 8.30 13.88
CA GLY A 150 -19.13 7.84 13.77
C GLY A 150 -19.07 6.39 13.33
N VAL A 151 -18.43 6.12 12.20
CA VAL A 151 -18.12 4.76 11.72
C VAL A 151 -16.64 4.49 12.00
N ASN A 152 -16.37 3.66 13.00
CA ASN A 152 -15.00 3.23 13.27
C ASN A 152 -14.57 2.26 12.18
N TYR A 153 -13.35 2.40 11.69
CA TYR A 153 -12.79 1.50 10.72
C TYR A 153 -11.32 1.18 11.01
N THR A 154 -10.92 -0.02 10.60
CA THR A 154 -9.52 -0.40 10.47
C THR A 154 -9.25 -0.84 9.04
N ILE A 155 -8.15 -0.40 8.44
CA ILE A 155 -7.81 -0.72 7.05
C ILE A 155 -6.34 -1.08 6.91
N THR A 156 -6.06 -2.10 6.11
CA THR A 156 -4.74 -2.46 5.58
C THR A 156 -4.75 -2.34 4.07
N GLY A 157 -3.59 -2.14 3.44
CA GLY A 157 -3.47 -2.11 1.98
C GLY A 157 -4.03 -0.86 1.28
N GLY A 158 -4.56 0.10 2.03
CA GLY A 158 -5.07 1.35 1.46
C GLY A 158 -5.47 2.38 2.51
N THR A 159 -6.15 3.43 2.06
CA THR A 159 -6.76 4.47 2.93
C THR A 159 -8.22 4.69 2.59
N VAL A 160 -9.03 5.08 3.57
CA VAL A 160 -10.42 5.51 3.34
C VAL A 160 -10.42 6.98 2.91
N LYS A 161 -11.07 7.28 1.78
CA LYS A 161 -11.26 8.66 1.27
C LYS A 161 -12.55 9.26 1.79
N ASN A 162 -13.64 8.49 1.72
CA ASN A 162 -14.97 8.95 2.08
C ASN A 162 -15.84 7.78 2.55
N ILE A 163 -16.80 8.07 3.43
CA ILE A 163 -17.92 7.18 3.74
C ILE A 163 -19.21 7.99 3.64
N SER A 164 -20.16 7.54 2.83
CA SER A 164 -21.44 8.21 2.63
C SER A 164 -22.60 7.21 2.54
N ILE A 165 -23.81 7.68 2.81
CA ILE A 165 -25.03 6.90 2.63
C ILE A 165 -25.64 7.22 1.27
N ASP A 166 -26.04 6.19 0.53
CA ASP A 166 -27.01 6.32 -0.55
C ASP A 166 -28.39 5.89 -0.04
N VAL A 167 -29.28 6.88 0.07
CA VAL A 167 -30.63 6.65 0.60
C VAL A 167 -31.54 5.93 -0.37
N GLN A 168 -31.27 5.99 -1.68
CA GLN A 168 -32.08 5.34 -2.70
C GLN A 168 -31.79 3.85 -2.77
N SER A 169 -30.52 3.46 -2.63
CA SER A 169 -30.08 2.07 -2.62
C SER A 169 -30.00 1.45 -1.22
N ILE A 170 -30.27 2.23 -0.15
CA ILE A 170 -30.20 1.76 1.24
C ILE A 170 -28.80 1.20 1.55
N SER A 171 -27.77 1.95 1.15
CA SER A 171 -26.39 1.48 1.21
C SER A 171 -25.43 2.47 1.86
N LEU A 172 -24.37 1.92 2.45
CA LEU A 172 -23.19 2.65 2.88
C LEU A 172 -22.10 2.47 1.81
N ILE A 173 -21.66 3.57 1.20
CA ILE A 173 -20.60 3.60 0.20
C ILE A 173 -19.31 4.04 0.89
N VAL A 174 -18.29 3.19 0.83
CA VAL A 174 -16.96 3.43 1.36
C VAL A 174 -16.01 3.55 0.18
N SER A 175 -15.56 4.77 -0.11
CA SER A 175 -14.56 5.02 -1.16
C SER A 175 -13.16 4.92 -0.59
N VAL A 176 -12.30 4.11 -1.22
CA VAL A 176 -10.93 3.82 -0.76
C VAL A 176 -9.86 4.25 -1.78
N ASN A 177 -8.61 4.24 -1.31
CA ASN A 177 -7.41 4.26 -2.13
C ASN A 177 -6.64 2.97 -1.87
N SER A 178 -6.88 1.93 -2.67
CA SER A 178 -6.25 0.60 -2.54
C SER A 178 -4.87 0.58 -3.21
N THR A 179 -3.83 0.76 -2.39
CA THR A 179 -2.44 0.74 -2.87
C THR A 179 -1.86 -0.67 -2.99
N SER A 180 -2.44 -1.63 -2.28
CA SER A 180 -2.16 -3.07 -2.34
C SER A 180 -3.43 -3.85 -1.96
N ASP A 181 -3.38 -5.18 -2.08
CA ASP A 181 -4.40 -6.05 -1.50
C ASP A 181 -4.49 -5.80 0.01
N GLY A 182 -5.70 -5.87 0.56
CA GLY A 182 -5.95 -5.46 1.92
C GLY A 182 -7.31 -5.88 2.46
N THR A 183 -7.56 -5.47 3.69
CA THR A 183 -8.83 -5.69 4.38
C THR A 183 -9.29 -4.40 5.02
N ILE A 184 -10.60 -4.15 4.98
CA ILE A 184 -11.25 -3.13 5.79
C ILE A 184 -12.21 -3.80 6.77
N THR A 185 -12.12 -3.42 8.05
CA THR A 185 -13.12 -3.75 9.07
C THR A 185 -13.87 -2.49 9.43
N LEU A 186 -15.20 -2.55 9.37
CA LEU A 186 -16.11 -1.45 9.67
C LEU A 186 -16.97 -1.81 10.88
N GLN A 187 -17.08 -0.89 11.83
CA GLN A 187 -18.07 -0.94 12.90
C GLN A 187 -19.20 0.03 12.55
N ILE A 188 -20.24 -0.50 11.94
CA ILE A 188 -21.37 0.24 11.39
C ILE A 188 -22.44 0.38 12.48
N PRO A 189 -22.82 1.60 12.90
CA PRO A 189 -23.95 1.79 13.80
C PRO A 189 -25.24 1.26 13.16
N ARG A 190 -26.00 0.43 13.88
CA ARG A 190 -27.29 -0.09 13.37
C ARG A 190 -28.32 1.00 13.10
N ALA A 191 -28.20 2.11 13.82
CA ALA A 191 -29.02 3.28 13.59
C ALA A 191 -28.72 3.95 12.23
N LEU A 192 -27.53 3.75 11.66
CA LEU A 192 -27.12 4.31 10.37
C LEU A 192 -27.60 3.43 9.21
N VAL A 193 -27.14 2.17 9.16
CA VAL A 193 -27.52 1.15 8.19
C VAL A 193 -27.62 -0.19 8.91
N ASP A 194 -28.67 -0.96 8.65
CA ASP A 194 -28.80 -2.33 9.14
C ASP A 194 -29.47 -3.24 8.10
N ALA A 195 -29.28 -4.55 8.29
CA ALA A 195 -29.92 -5.59 7.51
C ALA A 195 -30.71 -6.48 8.47
N LYS A 196 -32.02 -6.50 8.27
CA LYS A 196 -33.00 -7.21 9.08
C LYS A 196 -33.97 -7.98 8.20
N THR A 197 -34.30 -9.19 8.63
CA THR A 197 -35.38 -10.00 8.08
C THR A 197 -36.74 -9.42 8.47
N ASN A 198 -37.82 -9.87 7.83
CA ASN A 198 -39.19 -9.47 8.17
C ASN A 198 -39.60 -9.78 9.62
N SER A 199 -38.90 -10.67 10.31
CA SER A 199 -39.13 -11.00 11.73
C SER A 199 -38.25 -10.18 12.70
N GLY A 200 -37.49 -9.20 12.19
CA GLY A 200 -36.60 -8.33 12.97
C GLY A 200 -35.28 -8.96 13.41
N GLN A 201 -34.99 -10.19 12.96
CA GLN A 201 -33.69 -10.83 13.15
C GLN A 201 -32.65 -10.25 12.20
N ASP A 202 -31.37 -10.30 12.60
CA ASP A 202 -30.26 -9.89 11.74
C ASP A 202 -30.28 -10.68 10.42
N ASP A 203 -30.18 -9.95 9.33
CA ASP A 203 -29.94 -10.49 7.99
C ASP A 203 -28.53 -10.09 7.54
N ALA A 204 -28.00 -10.81 6.55
CA ALA A 204 -26.69 -10.51 5.97
C ALA A 204 -26.75 -9.21 5.15
N PHE A 205 -25.66 -8.45 5.15
CA PHE A 205 -25.49 -7.36 4.18
C PHE A 205 -25.18 -7.94 2.80
N ILE A 206 -25.64 -7.26 1.75
CA ILE A 206 -25.13 -7.48 0.40
C ILE A 206 -23.95 -6.51 0.21
N ILE A 207 -22.81 -7.02 -0.23
CA ILE A 207 -21.58 -6.24 -0.34
C ILE A 207 -21.14 -6.27 -1.78
N LEU A 208 -20.94 -5.09 -2.37
CA LEU A 208 -20.39 -4.94 -3.71
C LEU A 208 -19.02 -4.26 -3.62
N ILE A 209 -18.06 -4.73 -4.41
CA ILE A 209 -16.80 -4.03 -4.68
C ILE A 209 -16.80 -3.67 -6.16
N ASP A 210 -16.74 -2.37 -6.45
CA ASP A 210 -16.85 -1.81 -7.81
C ASP A 210 -18.04 -2.41 -8.61
N GLY A 211 -19.16 -2.64 -7.91
CA GLY A 211 -20.41 -3.18 -8.46
C GLY A 211 -20.50 -4.72 -8.53
N ALA A 212 -19.44 -5.46 -8.18
CA ALA A 212 -19.45 -6.91 -8.14
C ALA A 212 -19.72 -7.44 -6.72
N GLU A 213 -20.67 -8.38 -6.56
CA GLU A 213 -20.98 -8.94 -5.24
C GLU A 213 -19.83 -9.80 -4.69
N VAL A 214 -19.50 -9.57 -3.42
CA VAL A 214 -18.51 -10.33 -2.67
C VAL A 214 -19.09 -10.84 -1.34
N LYS A 215 -18.43 -11.84 -0.74
CA LYS A 215 -18.75 -12.28 0.62
C LYS A 215 -17.79 -11.65 1.62
N PRO A 216 -18.27 -11.23 2.80
CA PRO A 216 -17.40 -10.72 3.84
C PRO A 216 -16.53 -11.85 4.39
N GLN A 217 -15.33 -11.49 4.86
CA GLN A 217 -14.47 -12.41 5.60
C GLN A 217 -15.05 -12.73 6.98
N SER A 218 -15.71 -11.77 7.62
CA SER A 218 -16.43 -12.00 8.87
C SER A 218 -17.53 -10.98 9.11
N GLU A 219 -18.56 -11.44 9.82
CA GLU A 219 -19.65 -10.63 10.35
C GLU A 219 -19.86 -10.96 11.83
N SER A 220 -19.99 -9.93 12.65
CA SER A 220 -20.48 -10.06 14.02
C SER A 220 -21.35 -8.87 14.39
N SER A 221 -22.17 -9.02 15.42
CA SER A 221 -23.11 -7.97 15.78
C SER A 221 -23.36 -7.94 17.29
N ASN A 222 -23.80 -6.78 17.75
CA ASN A 222 -24.36 -6.60 19.09
C ASN A 222 -25.62 -5.72 18.99
N SER A 223 -26.12 -5.15 20.09
CA SER A 223 -27.32 -4.30 20.09
C SER A 223 -27.15 -2.99 19.33
N ASP A 224 -25.92 -2.50 19.20
CA ASP A 224 -25.64 -1.12 18.78
C ASP A 224 -24.97 -1.06 17.40
N TYR A 225 -24.15 -2.06 17.08
CA TYR A 225 -23.29 -2.08 15.89
C TYR A 225 -23.33 -3.42 15.14
N ARG A 226 -22.98 -3.33 13.85
CA ARG A 226 -22.57 -4.43 12.98
C ARG A 226 -21.08 -4.29 12.69
N ASN A 227 -20.32 -5.33 12.93
CA ASN A 227 -18.91 -5.40 12.57
C ASN A 227 -18.78 -6.24 11.29
N LEU A 228 -18.17 -5.65 10.27
CA LEU A 228 -18.03 -6.24 8.94
C LEU A 228 -16.58 -6.19 8.49
N THR A 229 -15.98 -7.32 8.12
CA THR A 229 -14.63 -7.35 7.53
C THR A 229 -14.69 -7.78 6.09
N ILE A 230 -14.13 -6.96 5.20
CA ILE A 230 -14.18 -7.11 3.75
C ILE A 230 -12.76 -7.11 3.21
N GLN A 231 -12.43 -8.06 2.34
CA GLN A 231 -11.18 -8.07 1.60
C GLN A 231 -11.35 -7.32 0.28
N PHE A 232 -10.36 -6.52 -0.09
CA PHE A 232 -10.28 -5.85 -1.39
C PHE A 232 -8.90 -6.08 -2.01
N TYR A 233 -8.80 -5.86 -3.32
CA TYR A 233 -7.58 -5.98 -4.10
C TYR A 233 -7.02 -4.60 -4.48
N GLN A 234 -5.74 -4.58 -4.85
CA GLN A 234 -5.11 -3.38 -5.38
C GLN A 234 -5.90 -2.85 -6.59
N GLY A 235 -6.31 -1.58 -6.53
CA GLY A 235 -7.05 -0.91 -7.61
C GLY A 235 -8.54 -0.70 -7.31
N ASP A 236 -9.15 -1.49 -6.42
CA ASP A 236 -10.56 -1.38 -6.03
C ASP A 236 -10.85 -0.01 -5.42
N GLN A 237 -12.01 0.59 -5.75
CA GLN A 237 -12.28 1.99 -5.40
C GLN A 237 -13.48 2.17 -4.48
N ASP A 238 -14.56 1.43 -4.72
CA ASP A 238 -15.82 1.62 -4.00
C ASP A 238 -16.30 0.29 -3.41
N ILE A 239 -16.56 0.32 -2.11
CA ILE A 239 -17.16 -0.78 -1.36
C ILE A 239 -18.56 -0.34 -0.95
N GLU A 240 -19.58 -0.96 -1.50
CA GLU A 240 -20.98 -0.67 -1.21
C GLU A 240 -21.57 -1.75 -0.30
N ILE A 241 -22.17 -1.34 0.82
CA ILE A 241 -22.76 -2.23 1.81
C ILE A 241 -24.26 -1.94 1.87
N ILE A 242 -25.05 -2.83 1.29
CA ILE A 242 -26.48 -2.69 1.10
C ILE A 242 -27.22 -3.39 2.23
N GLY A 243 -28.05 -2.64 2.95
CA GLY A 243 -28.93 -3.13 4.01
C GLY A 243 -30.37 -3.34 3.55
N THR A 244 -31.25 -3.64 4.50
CA THR A 244 -32.71 -3.65 4.28
C THR A 244 -33.39 -2.42 4.88
N GLN A 245 -32.67 -1.70 5.73
CA GLN A 245 -33.13 -0.50 6.41
C GLN A 245 -31.97 0.47 6.60
N ILE A 246 -32.21 1.71 6.19
CA ILE A 246 -31.47 2.89 6.64
C ILE A 246 -32.39 3.67 7.55
N VAL A 247 -31.83 4.57 8.36
CA VAL A 247 -32.54 5.48 9.29
C VAL A 247 -34.03 5.65 8.92
N PRO A 248 -34.96 5.09 9.71
CA PRO A 248 -36.38 5.27 9.45
C PRO A 248 -36.75 6.76 9.58
N GLU A 249 -37.30 7.36 8.52
CA GLU A 249 -37.65 8.80 8.44
C GLU A 249 -38.71 9.28 9.46
N PHE A 250 -39.19 8.43 10.34
CA PHE A 250 -40.31 8.75 11.21
C PHE A 250 -39.88 8.76 12.67
N GLY A 251 -39.02 9.72 12.99
CA GLY A 251 -38.72 10.12 14.37
C GLY A 251 -39.95 10.70 15.10
N PRO A 252 -39.75 11.45 16.20
CA PRO A 252 -40.84 12.05 17.00
C PRO A 252 -41.85 12.85 16.18
N ILE A 253 -41.45 13.38 15.01
CA ILE A 253 -42.30 14.15 14.11
C ILE A 253 -43.44 13.29 13.53
N ALA A 254 -43.19 12.03 13.16
CA ALA A 254 -44.25 11.17 12.65
C ALA A 254 -45.25 10.78 13.72
N ALA A 255 -44.76 10.49 14.94
CA ALA A 255 -45.61 10.25 16.10
C ALA A 255 -46.43 11.50 16.44
N LEU A 256 -45.84 12.70 16.33
CA LEU A 256 -46.53 13.96 16.54
C LEU A 256 -47.59 14.23 15.45
N VAL A 257 -47.26 14.04 14.18
CA VAL A 257 -48.19 14.22 13.05
C VAL A 257 -49.33 13.21 13.14
N LEU A 258 -49.03 11.94 13.47
CA LEU A 258 -50.03 10.90 13.69
C LEU A 258 -50.93 11.24 14.90
N ALA A 259 -50.36 11.71 16.00
CA ALA A 259 -51.13 12.13 17.18
C ALA A 259 -52.05 13.32 16.84
N ILE A 260 -51.54 14.33 16.13
CA ILE A 260 -52.33 15.48 15.67
C ILE A 260 -53.45 15.02 14.72
N ALA A 261 -53.16 14.10 13.80
CA ALA A 261 -54.16 13.56 12.88
C ALA A 261 -55.27 12.81 13.62
N ILE A 262 -54.92 11.92 14.56
CA ILE A 262 -55.90 11.18 15.39
C ILE A 262 -56.76 12.15 16.21
N ILE A 263 -56.14 13.13 16.89
CA ILE A 263 -56.86 14.14 17.68
C ILE A 263 -57.81 14.94 16.79
N SER A 264 -57.37 15.33 15.58
CA SER A 264 -58.18 16.07 14.62
C SER A 264 -59.38 15.26 14.13
N ILE A 265 -59.18 13.97 13.82
CA ILE A 265 -60.25 13.06 13.39
C ILE A 265 -61.28 12.88 14.52
N ILE A 266 -60.82 12.65 15.76
CA ILE A 266 -61.72 12.51 16.91
C ILE A 266 -62.52 13.80 17.13
N ALA A 267 -61.86 14.96 17.12
CA ALA A 267 -62.50 16.26 17.31
C ALA A 267 -63.54 16.57 16.22
N VAL A 268 -63.20 16.31 14.95
CA VAL A 268 -64.13 16.48 13.83
C VAL A 268 -65.29 15.49 13.94
N SER A 269 -65.02 14.20 14.19
CA SER A 269 -66.04 13.16 14.30
C SER A 269 -67.01 13.42 15.46
N ALA A 270 -66.51 13.93 16.59
CA ALA A 270 -67.34 14.31 17.73
C ALA A 270 -68.22 15.55 17.42
N LYS A 271 -67.72 16.50 16.63
CA LYS A 271 -68.44 17.72 16.26
C LYS A 271 -69.47 17.50 15.14
N THR A 272 -69.20 16.60 14.19
CA THR A 272 -70.05 16.38 13.01
C THR A 272 -71.05 15.24 13.16
N GLY A 273 -70.92 14.40 14.19
CA GLY A 273 -71.88 13.34 14.49
C GLY A 273 -71.98 12.26 13.39
N LEU A 274 -70.87 11.98 12.68
CA LEU A 274 -70.82 10.90 11.68
C LEU A 274 -71.10 9.54 12.33
N ARG A 275 -72.35 9.09 12.27
CA ARG A 275 -72.74 7.71 12.58
C ARG A 275 -72.61 6.89 11.31
N PHE A 276 -71.63 5.98 11.28
CA PHE A 276 -71.59 4.91 10.28
C PHE A 276 -72.71 3.91 10.58
N MET A 277 -73.91 4.18 10.09
CA MET A 277 -75.01 3.21 10.11
C MET A 277 -74.80 2.21 8.96
N PRO A 278 -74.69 0.91 9.22
CA PRO A 278 -74.62 -0.07 8.15
C PRO A 278 -75.98 -0.11 7.45
N LYS A 279 -75.98 0.10 6.12
CA LYS A 279 -77.13 -0.24 5.28
C LYS A 279 -77.03 -1.73 4.95
N TYR A 280 -78.05 -2.48 5.36
CA TYR A 280 -78.34 -3.80 4.82
C TYR A 280 -78.73 -3.68 3.34
#